data_AF-A0A7S2H4M5-F1
#
_entry.id   AF-A0A7S2H4M5-F1
#
_cell.length_a   1.000
_cell.length_b   1.000
_cell.length_c   1.000
_cell.angle_alpha   90.00
_cell.angle_beta   90.00
_cell.angle_gamma   90.00
#
_symmetry.space_group_name_H-M   'P 1'
#
loop_
_entity.id
_entity.type
_entity.pdbx_description
1 polymer ?
#
loop_
_entity_poly.entity_id
_entity_poly.type
_entity_poly.pdbx_seq_one_letter_code
_entity_poly.pdbx_strand_id
1 'polypeptide(L)'
;ETPVVVEEPITATKNLFEEFAFEQTETPMGETPSVRVDGLDSKTLSEEYLKPFNKVNPVFPSALTNEELISSVSKTLREKYGYIKRNTLLATSFDCDEVNRPLEESLREVYGDNFNMGGLAGFPFGGATSFGAMAAHIPDGGSCLVVYGPNVGVDSNGKVGTVERRGQGDGGACLSSAVAASRYVNSVLKGEAEKATVSDDPLDAQQYFVGKMIMPYAERLDNAKDKDLELPYVLYEAQTDLMDRILEKSGGAVANGKTAVLGGIQINTPPGYTDYFLPLSFKLYNNEGKEIEDLMWN
;
A
#
# COMPACT_ATOMS: atom_id res chain seq x y z
N GLU A 1 29.31 -31.86 40.37
CA GLU A 1 28.04 -31.20 40.70
C GLU A 1 28.04 -29.84 40.02
N THR A 2 27.16 -29.66 39.04
CA THR A 2 27.04 -28.45 38.21
C THR A 2 25.72 -27.79 38.58
N PRO A 3 25.65 -26.47 38.83
CA PRO A 3 24.40 -25.87 39.26
C PRO A 3 23.45 -25.70 38.07
N VAL A 4 22.22 -26.18 38.24
CA VAL A 4 21.09 -25.97 37.35
C VAL A 4 20.61 -24.53 37.53
N VAL A 5 20.67 -23.73 36.46
CA VAL A 5 20.02 -22.42 36.40
C VAL A 5 18.56 -22.66 36.04
N VAL A 6 17.66 -22.31 36.96
CA VAL A 6 16.22 -22.32 36.72
C VAL A 6 15.88 -20.99 36.05
N GLU A 7 15.46 -21.02 34.79
CA GLU A 7 14.90 -19.86 34.11
C GLU A 7 13.46 -19.64 34.60
N GLU A 8 13.20 -18.46 35.18
CA GLU A 8 11.85 -17.98 35.46
C GLU A 8 11.19 -17.45 34.18
N PRO A 9 9.86 -17.59 34.00
CA PRO A 9 9.16 -17.15 32.81
C PRO A 9 9.07 -15.62 32.75
N ILE A 10 9.53 -15.05 31.64
CA ILE A 10 9.40 -13.61 31.34
C ILE A 10 7.91 -13.28 31.18
N THR A 11 7.37 -12.55 32.14
CA THR A 11 6.02 -11.98 32.08
C THR A 11 6.06 -10.78 31.14
N ALA A 12 5.35 -10.88 30.01
CA ALA A 12 5.16 -9.79 29.08
C ALA A 12 4.25 -8.72 29.69
N THR A 13 4.77 -7.51 29.88
CA THR A 13 4.12 -6.20 29.61
C THR A 13 4.98 -5.08 30.16
N LYS A 14 5.82 -4.49 29.31
CA LYS A 14 6.31 -3.13 29.49
C LYS A 14 6.38 -2.47 28.13
N ASN A 15 5.70 -1.33 28.02
CA ASN A 15 5.52 -0.54 26.81
C ASN A 15 6.87 -0.17 26.19
N LEU A 16 7.17 -0.74 25.01
CA LEU A 16 8.27 -0.30 24.14
C LEU A 16 8.14 1.16 23.66
N PHE A 17 6.99 1.80 23.90
CA PHE A 17 6.74 3.19 23.53
C PHE A 17 7.34 4.22 24.51
N GLU A 18 7.67 3.87 25.75
CA GLU A 18 8.24 4.83 26.71
C GLU A 18 9.75 5.04 26.55
N GLU A 19 10.47 4.10 25.90
CA GLU A 19 11.93 4.18 25.77
C GLU A 19 12.43 5.03 24.58
N PHE A 20 11.54 5.48 23.68
CA PHE A 20 11.91 6.19 22.45
C PHE A 20 11.41 7.65 22.36
N ALA A 21 11.03 8.27 23.48
CA ALA A 21 10.71 9.69 23.50
C ALA A 21 12.00 10.54 23.38
N PHE A 22 12.32 11.00 22.16
CA PHE A 22 13.33 12.04 21.94
C PHE A 22 12.85 13.36 22.60
N GLU A 23 13.65 13.91 23.50
CA GLU A 23 13.50 15.29 23.98
C GLU A 23 13.65 16.27 22.80
N GLN A 24 12.53 16.81 22.32
CA GLN A 24 12.57 17.96 21.41
C GLN A 24 12.87 19.22 22.22
N THR A 25 14.06 19.76 22.05
CA THR A 25 14.42 21.09 22.55
C THR A 25 13.89 22.14 21.57
N GLU A 26 12.98 22.99 22.02
CA GLU A 26 12.41 24.08 21.23
C GLU A 26 13.51 25.08 20.81
N THR A 27 13.70 25.23 19.51
CA THR A 27 14.48 26.34 18.92
C THR A 27 13.49 27.35 18.31
N PRO A 28 13.64 28.66 18.51
CA PRO A 28 12.70 29.64 17.96
C PRO A 28 12.80 29.69 16.43
N MET A 29 11.67 29.52 15.72
CA MET A 29 11.59 29.73 14.28
C MET A 29 11.78 31.20 13.94
N GLY A 30 12.86 31.52 13.22
CA GLY A 30 13.02 32.80 12.52
C GLY A 30 12.13 32.86 11.28
N GLU A 31 11.53 34.03 11.02
CA GLU A 31 10.64 34.29 9.89
C GLU A 31 11.33 34.04 8.54
N THR A 32 10.76 33.16 7.71
CA THR A 32 11.13 32.99 6.31
C THR A 32 10.33 33.94 5.42
N PRO A 33 10.95 34.65 4.46
CA PRO A 33 10.23 35.59 3.61
C PRO A 33 9.36 34.86 2.59
N SER A 34 8.08 35.22 2.53
CA SER A 34 7.11 34.70 1.56
C SER A 34 7.42 35.24 0.16
N VAL A 35 7.87 34.36 -0.74
CA VAL A 35 7.88 34.65 -2.18
C VAL A 35 6.47 34.37 -2.71
N ARG A 36 5.74 35.42 -3.09
CA ARG A 36 4.48 35.29 -3.84
C ARG A 36 4.81 34.82 -5.25
N VAL A 37 4.36 33.62 -5.59
CA VAL A 37 4.26 33.18 -6.99
C VAL A 37 2.89 33.65 -7.47
N ASP A 38 2.86 34.79 -8.15
CA ASP A 38 1.66 35.25 -8.84
C ASP A 38 1.37 34.32 -10.02
N GLY A 39 0.14 33.78 -10.09
CA GLY A 39 -0.43 33.22 -11.31
C GLY A 39 -0.54 31.70 -11.40
N LEU A 40 -1.37 31.09 -10.55
CA LEU A 40 -2.21 29.97 -10.98
C LEU A 40 -3.59 30.18 -10.36
N ASP A 41 -4.50 30.64 -11.20
CA ASP A 41 -5.91 30.83 -10.89
C ASP A 41 -6.48 29.49 -10.39
N SER A 42 -6.77 29.39 -9.10
CA SER A 42 -7.26 28.17 -8.43
C SER A 42 -8.73 27.86 -8.76
N LYS A 43 -9.18 28.22 -9.96
CA LYS A 43 -10.59 28.23 -10.38
C LYS A 43 -10.76 27.80 -11.84
N THR A 44 -10.03 26.77 -12.29
CA THR A 44 -10.38 25.98 -13.49
C THR A 44 -9.62 24.65 -13.46
N LEU A 45 -9.89 23.81 -12.47
CA LEU A 45 -9.85 22.36 -12.70
C LEU A 45 -11.31 21.96 -12.82
N SER A 46 -11.83 22.14 -14.04
CA SER A 46 -13.14 21.63 -14.41
C SER A 46 -13.18 20.14 -14.12
N GLU A 47 -14.33 19.66 -13.66
CA GLU A 47 -14.76 18.26 -13.63
C GLU A 47 -14.56 17.62 -15.01
N GLU A 48 -13.32 17.27 -15.37
CA GLU A 48 -13.06 16.46 -16.54
C GLU A 48 -13.42 15.03 -16.13
N TYR A 49 -14.68 14.65 -16.41
CA TYR A 49 -15.14 13.29 -16.27
C TYR A 49 -14.16 12.37 -17.01
N LEU A 50 -13.35 11.65 -16.24
CA LEU A 50 -12.38 10.71 -16.76
C LEU A 50 -13.11 9.59 -17.49
N LYS A 51 -12.64 9.24 -18.68
CA LYS A 51 -13.31 8.25 -19.52
C LYS A 51 -12.95 6.84 -19.06
N PRO A 52 -13.88 5.87 -19.08
CA PRO A 52 -13.54 4.46 -18.92
C PRO A 52 -12.51 4.01 -19.96
N PHE A 53 -11.54 3.20 -19.55
CA PHE A 53 -10.50 2.66 -20.43
C PHE A 53 -10.78 1.20 -20.77
N ASN A 54 -11.35 0.98 -21.96
CA ASN A 54 -11.82 -0.34 -22.40
C ASN A 54 -10.72 -1.40 -22.59
N LYS A 55 -9.44 -1.03 -22.48
CA LYS A 55 -8.30 -1.96 -22.55
C LYS A 55 -7.94 -2.62 -21.23
N VAL A 56 -8.50 -2.17 -20.10
CA VAL A 56 -8.26 -2.79 -18.79
C VAL A 56 -8.99 -4.13 -18.67
N ASN A 57 -10.29 -4.18 -18.96
CA ASN A 57 -11.11 -5.36 -18.73
C ASN A 57 -10.60 -6.66 -19.44
N PRO A 58 -10.04 -6.61 -20.67
CA PRO A 58 -9.45 -7.79 -21.30
C PRO A 58 -8.23 -8.40 -20.57
N VAL A 59 -7.48 -7.59 -19.81
CA VAL A 59 -6.26 -8.04 -19.10
C VAL A 59 -6.49 -8.22 -17.59
N PHE A 60 -7.32 -7.36 -16.99
CA PHE A 60 -7.73 -7.41 -15.59
C PHE A 60 -9.26 -7.51 -15.52
N PRO A 61 -9.83 -8.71 -15.76
CA PRO A 61 -11.26 -8.90 -15.64
C PRO A 61 -11.71 -8.60 -14.21
N SER A 62 -12.88 -7.98 -14.07
CA SER A 62 -13.46 -7.55 -12.78
C SER A 62 -12.74 -6.39 -12.08
N ALA A 63 -11.78 -5.74 -12.75
CA ALA A 63 -11.25 -4.47 -12.26
C ALA A 63 -12.36 -3.41 -12.26
N LEU A 64 -12.47 -2.69 -11.16
CA LEU A 64 -13.41 -1.60 -10.96
C LEU A 64 -12.71 -0.29 -11.27
N THR A 65 -13.42 0.68 -11.84
CA THR A 65 -12.94 2.07 -11.82
C THR A 65 -12.77 2.55 -10.36
N ASN A 66 -11.95 3.56 -10.12
CA ASN A 66 -11.83 4.14 -8.78
C ASN A 66 -13.21 4.55 -8.21
N GLU A 67 -14.09 5.15 -9.02
CA GLU A 67 -15.44 5.52 -8.59
C GLU A 67 -16.27 4.30 -8.15
N GLU A 68 -16.29 3.23 -8.94
CA GLU A 68 -16.99 1.98 -8.61
C GLU A 68 -16.43 1.32 -7.36
N LEU A 69 -15.10 1.33 -7.18
CA LEU A 69 -14.45 0.81 -5.99
C LEU A 69 -14.88 1.60 -4.74
N ILE A 70 -14.75 2.93 -4.77
CA ILE A 70 -15.10 3.79 -3.65
C ILE A 70 -16.58 3.64 -3.28
N SER A 71 -17.45 3.59 -4.30
CA SER A 71 -18.89 3.37 -4.10
C SER A 71 -19.17 2.03 -3.39
N SER A 72 -18.55 0.94 -3.86
CA SER A 72 -18.72 -0.41 -3.31
C SER A 72 -18.20 -0.53 -1.87
N VAL A 73 -16.99 -0.03 -1.61
CA VAL A 73 -16.33 -0.08 -0.30
C VAL A 73 -17.09 0.78 0.71
N SER A 74 -17.39 2.03 0.35
CA SER A 74 -18.05 2.96 1.26
C SER A 74 -19.47 2.54 1.59
N LYS A 75 -20.23 2.02 0.60
CA LYS A 75 -21.55 1.43 0.84
C LYS A 75 -21.46 0.25 1.81
N THR A 76 -20.59 -0.72 1.53
CA THR A 76 -20.44 -1.93 2.34
C THR A 76 -20.11 -1.60 3.80
N LEU A 77 -19.09 -0.76 4.03
CA LEU A 77 -18.65 -0.43 5.39
C LEU A 77 -19.63 0.49 6.11
N ARG A 78 -20.29 1.42 5.41
CA ARG A 78 -21.28 2.31 6.02
C ARG A 78 -22.53 1.54 6.43
N GLU A 79 -23.09 0.72 5.54
CA GLU A 79 -24.36 0.03 5.77
C GLU A 79 -24.22 -1.09 6.82
N LYS A 80 -23.13 -1.87 6.79
CA LYS A 80 -22.92 -2.98 7.72
C LYS A 80 -22.29 -2.55 9.05
N TYR A 81 -21.39 -1.57 9.02
CA TYR A 81 -20.48 -1.29 10.14
C TYR A 81 -20.43 0.17 10.58
N GLY A 82 -21.17 1.06 9.92
CA GLY A 82 -21.25 2.47 10.30
C GLY A 82 -19.95 3.26 10.08
N TYR A 83 -19.08 2.82 9.17
CA TYR A 83 -17.87 3.57 8.80
C TYR A 83 -18.29 4.82 8.04
N ILE A 84 -17.91 5.98 8.57
CA ILE A 84 -18.11 7.30 7.99
C ILE A 84 -16.86 8.15 8.21
N LYS A 85 -16.74 9.28 7.49
CA LYS A 85 -15.61 10.22 7.59
C LYS A 85 -15.21 10.59 9.02
N ARG A 86 -16.19 10.76 9.92
CA ARG A 86 -15.95 11.21 11.30
C ARG A 86 -15.32 10.15 12.21
N ASN A 87 -15.54 8.86 11.94
CA ASN A 87 -15.16 7.76 12.85
C ASN A 87 -14.25 6.71 12.20
N THR A 88 -13.71 7.02 11.02
CA THR A 88 -12.85 6.10 10.27
C THR A 88 -11.51 6.77 10.04
N LEU A 89 -10.42 6.13 10.43
CA LEU A 89 -9.10 6.50 9.95
C LEU A 89 -8.75 5.67 8.72
N LEU A 90 -8.43 6.34 7.63
CA LEU A 90 -7.91 5.71 6.43
C LEU A 90 -6.40 5.47 6.58
N ALA A 91 -5.94 4.30 6.17
CA ALA A 91 -4.53 4.00 6.00
C ALA A 91 -4.31 3.40 4.60
N THR A 92 -3.23 3.77 3.94
CA THR A 92 -2.88 3.25 2.61
C THR A 92 -1.49 2.64 2.60
N SER A 93 -1.30 1.62 1.77
CA SER A 93 0.01 1.08 1.43
C SER A 93 0.09 0.89 -0.07
N PHE A 94 0.52 1.96 -0.75
CA PHE A 94 0.74 2.01 -2.19
C PHE A 94 2.18 2.41 -2.50
N ASP A 95 2.57 2.24 -3.76
CA ASP A 95 3.90 2.60 -4.22
C ASP A 95 4.13 4.13 -4.25
N CYS A 96 5.39 4.52 -4.06
CA CYS A 96 5.86 5.90 -4.07
C CYS A 96 5.59 6.66 -5.39
N ASP A 97 5.40 5.94 -6.51
CA ASP A 97 5.12 6.48 -7.85
C ASP A 97 3.90 7.40 -7.85
N GLU A 98 4.04 8.56 -8.49
CA GLU A 98 3.04 9.63 -8.49
C GLU A 98 1.70 9.23 -9.12
N VAL A 99 1.70 8.22 -9.99
CA VAL A 99 0.49 7.73 -10.65
C VAL A 99 -0.50 7.10 -9.67
N ASN A 100 -0.08 6.78 -8.44
CA ASN A 100 -0.94 6.15 -7.44
C ASN A 100 -1.79 7.14 -6.64
N ARG A 101 -1.44 8.44 -6.66
CA ARG A 101 -2.11 9.49 -5.87
C ARG A 101 -3.62 9.64 -6.13
N PRO A 102 -4.16 9.46 -7.35
CA PRO A 102 -5.60 9.62 -7.60
C PRO A 102 -6.50 8.69 -6.78
N LEU A 103 -6.07 7.45 -6.50
CA LEU A 103 -6.82 6.53 -5.66
C LEU A 103 -6.83 7.00 -4.19
N GLU A 104 -5.70 7.49 -3.69
CA GLU A 104 -5.60 8.06 -2.34
C GLU A 104 -6.46 9.32 -2.20
N GLU A 105 -6.47 10.19 -3.20
CA GLU A 105 -7.37 11.35 -3.26
C GLU A 105 -8.84 10.92 -3.17
N SER A 106 -9.26 9.95 -4.00
CA SER A 106 -10.63 9.43 -4.01
C SER A 106 -11.03 8.82 -2.66
N LEU A 107 -10.11 8.10 -1.99
CA LEU A 107 -10.36 7.55 -0.65
C LEU A 107 -10.44 8.66 0.42
N ARG A 108 -9.57 9.68 0.34
CA ARG A 108 -9.53 10.81 1.29
C ARG A 108 -10.78 11.69 1.21
N GLU A 109 -11.40 11.81 0.04
CA GLU A 109 -12.68 12.51 -0.08
C GLU A 109 -13.74 11.90 0.84
N VAL A 110 -13.79 10.56 0.91
CA VAL A 110 -14.73 9.80 1.74
C VAL A 110 -14.33 9.74 3.21
N TYR A 111 -13.06 9.46 3.51
CA TYR A 111 -12.61 9.10 4.86
C TYR A 111 -11.73 10.14 5.57
N GLY A 112 -11.33 11.21 4.87
CA GLY A 112 -10.37 12.20 5.40
C GLY A 112 -8.92 11.78 5.14
N ASP A 113 -7.98 12.56 5.64
CA ASP A 113 -6.54 12.33 5.42
C ASP A 113 -6.11 10.93 5.88
N ASN A 114 -5.21 10.32 5.11
CA ASN A 114 -4.76 8.95 5.32
C ASN A 114 -3.42 8.87 6.04
N PHE A 115 -3.23 7.78 6.78
CA PHE A 115 -1.93 7.33 7.26
C PHE A 115 -1.22 6.53 6.16
N ASN A 116 -0.02 6.94 5.75
CA ASN A 116 0.77 6.23 4.72
C ASN A 116 1.68 5.17 5.36
N MET A 117 1.44 3.90 5.08
CA MET A 117 2.25 2.76 5.54
C MET A 117 3.13 2.15 4.44
N GLY A 118 2.93 2.58 3.20
CA GLY A 118 3.57 2.01 2.01
C GLY A 118 5.04 2.36 1.82
N GLY A 119 5.51 2.16 0.59
CA GLY A 119 6.87 2.37 0.15
C GLY A 119 7.09 1.71 -1.20
N LEU A 120 8.34 1.43 -1.57
CA LEU A 120 8.64 0.81 -2.86
C LEU A 120 7.83 -0.48 -3.09
N ALA A 121 7.30 -0.56 -4.30
CA ALA A 121 6.32 -1.51 -4.78
C ALA A 121 4.98 -1.61 -4.06
N GLY A 122 4.68 -0.71 -3.11
CA GLY A 122 3.45 -0.75 -2.33
C GLY A 122 3.51 -1.67 -1.12
N PHE A 123 4.68 -2.21 -0.79
CA PHE A 123 4.86 -2.97 0.44
C PHE A 123 4.63 -2.09 1.67
N PRO A 124 3.96 -2.62 2.72
CA PRO A 124 3.72 -1.89 3.97
C PRO A 124 4.98 -1.80 4.83
N PHE A 125 6.02 -1.12 4.33
CA PHE A 125 7.33 -1.01 4.97
C PHE A 125 7.30 -0.25 6.29
N GLY A 126 6.25 0.52 6.58
CA GLY A 126 6.03 1.05 7.93
C GLY A 126 5.93 -0.04 9.00
N GLY A 127 5.49 -1.25 8.62
CA GLY A 127 5.47 -2.42 9.49
C GLY A 127 4.57 -2.30 10.72
N ALA A 128 4.84 -3.17 11.70
CA ALA A 128 4.10 -3.25 12.97
C ALA A 128 4.07 -1.92 13.75
N THR A 129 5.20 -1.20 13.80
CA THR A 129 5.31 0.08 14.49
C THR A 129 4.40 1.13 13.86
N SER A 130 4.43 1.24 12.53
CA SER A 130 3.55 2.16 11.80
C SER A 130 2.07 1.82 11.99
N PHE A 131 1.71 0.53 11.98
CA PHE A 131 0.33 0.11 12.23
C PHE A 131 -0.13 0.48 13.64
N GLY A 132 0.72 0.27 14.66
CA GLY A 132 0.44 0.70 16.03
C GLY A 132 0.28 2.21 16.17
N ALA A 133 1.12 3.00 15.48
CA ALA A 133 1.01 4.45 15.45
C ALA A 133 -0.29 4.91 14.77
N MET A 134 -0.64 4.31 13.63
CA MET A 134 -1.93 4.53 12.96
C MET A 134 -3.10 4.22 13.90
N ALA A 135 -3.07 3.09 14.60
CA ALA A 135 -4.13 2.69 15.51
C ALA A 135 -4.36 3.71 16.64
N ALA A 136 -3.30 4.36 17.14
CA ALA A 136 -3.38 5.41 18.15
C ALA A 136 -4.03 6.72 17.64
N HIS A 137 -4.16 6.89 16.32
CA HIS A 137 -4.78 8.07 15.70
C HIS A 137 -6.24 7.82 15.29
N ILE A 138 -6.77 6.61 15.50
CA ILE A 138 -8.17 6.29 15.19
C ILE A 138 -9.07 7.15 16.09
N PRO A 139 -10.13 7.79 15.55
CA PRO A 139 -11.08 8.55 16.36
C PRO A 139 -11.68 7.71 17.49
N ASP A 140 -12.02 8.34 18.61
CA ASP A 140 -12.65 7.66 19.75
C ASP A 140 -13.90 6.87 19.34
N GLY A 141 -13.92 5.56 19.65
CA GLY A 141 -14.99 4.64 19.26
C GLY A 141 -15.07 4.36 17.75
N GLY A 142 -14.05 4.76 17.00
CA GLY A 142 -13.92 4.56 15.57
C GLY A 142 -13.20 3.27 15.19
N SER A 143 -12.96 3.14 13.89
CA SER A 143 -12.32 2.01 13.24
C SER A 143 -11.31 2.50 12.20
N CYS A 144 -10.53 1.60 11.62
CA CYS A 144 -9.68 1.93 10.48
C CYS A 144 -10.04 1.13 9.22
N LEU A 145 -9.78 1.75 8.07
CA LEU A 145 -9.77 1.13 6.75
C LEU A 145 -8.35 1.16 6.23
N VAL A 146 -7.76 -0.01 6.00
CA VAL A 146 -6.48 -0.19 5.31
C VAL A 146 -6.77 -0.54 3.85
N VAL A 147 -6.22 0.22 2.90
CA VAL A 147 -6.22 -0.13 1.48
C VAL A 147 -4.80 -0.32 0.99
N TYR A 148 -4.48 -1.46 0.38
CA TYR A 148 -3.13 -1.76 -0.05
C TYR A 148 -3.08 -2.54 -1.36
N GLY A 149 -1.92 -2.48 -2.00
CA GLY A 149 -1.66 -3.25 -3.21
C GLY A 149 -0.48 -2.73 -4.01
N PRO A 150 0.08 -3.58 -4.91
CA PRO A 150 0.96 -3.10 -5.95
C PRO A 150 0.17 -2.33 -7.00
N ASN A 151 0.90 -1.65 -7.87
CA ASN A 151 0.32 -1.03 -9.06
C ASN A 151 0.96 -1.56 -10.35
N VAL A 152 0.25 -1.41 -11.46
CA VAL A 152 0.70 -1.73 -12.81
C VAL A 152 0.12 -0.75 -13.82
N GLY A 153 0.94 -0.31 -14.78
CA GLY A 153 0.48 0.55 -15.87
C GLY A 153 -0.11 -0.23 -17.02
N VAL A 154 -1.13 0.34 -17.67
CA VAL A 154 -1.61 -0.10 -18.99
C VAL A 154 -1.62 1.10 -19.93
N ASP A 155 -0.75 1.09 -20.94
CA ASP A 155 -0.58 2.23 -21.85
C ASP A 155 -1.74 2.37 -22.84
N SER A 156 -1.72 3.46 -23.62
CA SER A 156 -2.73 3.73 -24.65
C SER A 156 -2.83 2.65 -25.73
N ASN A 157 -1.82 1.80 -25.89
CA ASN A 157 -1.83 0.64 -26.79
C ASN A 157 -2.41 -0.62 -26.15
N GLY A 158 -2.58 -0.64 -24.83
CA GLY A 158 -3.02 -1.79 -24.05
C GLY A 158 -1.86 -2.68 -23.59
N LYS A 159 -0.63 -2.17 -23.64
CA LYS A 159 0.55 -2.88 -23.14
C LYS A 159 0.62 -2.73 -21.62
N VAL A 160 0.69 -3.88 -20.94
CA VAL A 160 0.83 -3.95 -19.49
C VAL A 160 2.28 -3.67 -19.07
N GLY A 161 2.49 -3.08 -17.89
CA GLY A 161 3.80 -2.78 -17.32
C GLY A 161 4.35 -1.40 -17.69
N THR A 162 3.57 -0.56 -18.34
CA THR A 162 3.95 0.80 -18.75
C THR A 162 2.71 1.69 -18.88
N VAL A 163 2.87 2.99 -18.70
CA VAL A 163 1.81 4.00 -18.83
C VAL A 163 2.43 5.32 -19.24
N GLU A 164 1.74 6.11 -20.07
CA GLU A 164 2.19 7.43 -20.48
C GLU A 164 2.30 8.38 -19.28
N ARG A 165 3.45 9.06 -19.17
CA ARG A 165 3.74 10.00 -18.08
C ARG A 165 3.71 11.45 -18.55
N ARG A 166 3.23 12.33 -17.67
CA ARG A 166 3.10 13.77 -17.97
C ARG A 166 4.45 14.37 -18.36
N GLY A 167 4.53 14.92 -19.57
CA GLY A 167 5.71 15.61 -20.07
C GLY A 167 6.85 14.71 -20.56
N GLN A 168 6.60 13.40 -20.74
CA GLN A 168 7.60 12.44 -21.23
C GLN A 168 7.17 11.84 -22.57
N GLY A 169 8.14 11.60 -23.46
CA GLY A 169 7.91 10.90 -24.73
C GLY A 169 7.88 9.37 -24.62
N ASP A 170 8.42 8.84 -23.51
CA ASP A 170 8.40 7.42 -23.14
C ASP A 170 8.04 7.35 -21.66
N GLY A 171 6.99 6.58 -21.32
CA GLY A 171 6.48 6.44 -19.97
C GLY A 171 7.30 5.51 -19.07
N GLY A 172 8.20 4.71 -19.67
CA GLY A 172 9.03 3.76 -18.93
C GLY A 172 8.22 2.66 -18.22
N ALA A 173 8.85 1.99 -17.25
CA ALA A 173 8.21 0.92 -16.50
C ALA A 173 7.21 1.47 -15.46
N CYS A 174 6.08 0.80 -15.33
CA CYS A 174 5.07 1.02 -14.30
C CYS A 174 4.59 -0.35 -13.81
N LEU A 175 5.16 -0.93 -12.76
CA LEU A 175 5.98 -0.32 -11.71
C LEU A 175 7.50 -0.59 -11.85
N SER A 176 8.33 0.46 -11.79
CA SER A 176 9.79 0.39 -11.98
C SER A 176 10.53 -0.44 -10.92
N SER A 177 10.24 -0.25 -9.63
CA SER A 177 10.84 -0.99 -8.51
C SER A 177 10.63 -2.50 -8.66
N ALA A 178 9.39 -2.90 -8.97
CA ALA A 178 9.04 -4.30 -9.16
C ALA A 178 9.69 -4.91 -10.41
N VAL A 179 9.76 -4.17 -11.52
CA VAL A 179 10.45 -4.64 -12.73
C VAL A 179 11.94 -4.84 -12.45
N ALA A 180 12.58 -3.94 -11.70
CA ALA A 180 13.97 -4.09 -11.28
C ALA A 180 14.17 -5.32 -10.38
N ALA A 181 13.27 -5.52 -9.41
CA ALA A 181 13.28 -6.69 -8.54
C ALA A 181 13.07 -8.00 -9.33
N SER A 182 12.14 -8.01 -10.29
CA SER A 182 11.86 -9.16 -11.16
C SER A 182 13.09 -9.56 -11.99
N ARG A 183 13.81 -8.57 -12.54
CA ARG A 183 15.08 -8.81 -13.24
C ARG A 183 16.13 -9.41 -12.32
N TYR A 184 16.28 -8.85 -11.12
CA TYR A 184 17.24 -9.35 -10.13
C TYR A 184 16.96 -10.80 -9.74
N VAL A 185 15.72 -11.15 -9.35
CA VAL A 185 15.39 -12.52 -8.93
C VAL A 185 15.55 -13.52 -10.08
N ASN A 186 15.28 -13.10 -11.32
CA ASN A 186 15.53 -13.90 -12.50
C ASN A 186 17.03 -14.13 -12.76
N SER A 187 17.88 -13.11 -12.59
CA SER A 187 19.34 -13.30 -12.70
C SER A 187 19.89 -14.21 -11.61
N VAL A 188 19.34 -14.15 -10.39
CA VAL A 188 19.67 -15.12 -9.33
C VAL A 188 19.26 -16.54 -9.72
N LEU A 189 18.04 -16.72 -10.24
CA LEU A 189 17.54 -18.01 -10.70
C LEU A 189 18.43 -18.62 -11.80
N LYS A 190 18.96 -17.80 -12.70
CA LYS A 190 19.83 -18.22 -13.81
C LYS A 190 21.30 -18.41 -13.41
N GLY A 191 21.65 -18.15 -12.15
CA GLY A 191 23.04 -18.18 -11.68
C GLY A 191 23.91 -17.06 -12.26
N GLU A 192 23.29 -15.99 -12.75
CA GLU A 192 23.97 -14.80 -13.30
C GLU A 192 24.29 -13.76 -12.22
N ALA A 193 23.62 -13.84 -11.07
CA ALA A 193 23.81 -12.99 -9.91
C ALA A 193 23.77 -13.81 -8.61
N GLU A 194 24.52 -13.37 -7.61
CA GLU A 194 24.44 -13.92 -6.26
C GLU A 194 23.23 -13.35 -5.49
N LYS A 195 22.69 -14.14 -4.57
CA LYS A 195 21.63 -13.66 -3.68
C LYS A 195 22.19 -12.60 -2.74
N ALA A 196 21.66 -11.38 -2.82
CA ALA A 196 22.01 -10.28 -1.94
C ALA A 196 21.81 -10.63 -0.45
N THR A 197 22.78 -10.24 0.36
CA THR A 197 22.73 -10.31 1.83
C THR A 197 22.03 -9.09 2.40
N VAL A 198 21.48 -9.22 3.62
CA VAL A 198 20.96 -8.05 4.35
C VAL A 198 22.12 -7.06 4.56
N SER A 199 21.86 -5.78 4.30
CA SER A 199 22.76 -4.66 4.57
C SER A 199 22.28 -3.90 5.79
N ASP A 200 23.21 -3.44 6.63
CA ASP A 200 22.93 -2.49 7.72
C ASP A 200 22.83 -1.04 7.21
N ASP A 201 23.16 -0.80 5.93
CA ASP A 201 22.99 0.49 5.28
C ASP A 201 21.54 0.66 4.78
N PRO A 202 20.78 1.67 5.27
CA PRO A 202 19.41 1.90 4.88
C PRO A 202 19.25 2.49 3.47
N LEU A 203 20.32 2.91 2.80
CA LEU A 203 20.29 3.70 1.56
C LEU A 203 19.34 3.14 0.48
N ASP A 204 19.33 1.81 0.28
CA ASP A 204 18.47 1.12 -0.69
C ASP A 204 17.76 -0.10 -0.09
N ALA A 205 17.51 -0.06 1.22
CA ALA A 205 16.99 -1.20 1.96
C ALA A 205 15.59 -1.64 1.47
N GLN A 206 14.74 -0.69 1.06
CA GLN A 206 13.40 -1.02 0.54
C GLN A 206 13.50 -1.87 -0.74
N GLN A 207 14.33 -1.48 -1.71
CA GLN A 207 14.49 -2.24 -2.96
C GLN A 207 15.08 -3.63 -2.70
N TYR A 208 16.02 -3.74 -1.76
CA TYR A 208 16.51 -5.04 -1.28
C TYR A 208 15.35 -5.92 -0.78
N PHE A 209 14.47 -5.37 0.06
CA PHE A 209 13.34 -6.13 0.59
C PHE A 209 12.30 -6.48 -0.48
N VAL A 210 12.02 -5.59 -1.44
CA VAL A 210 11.16 -5.93 -2.60
C VAL A 210 11.71 -7.17 -3.31
N GLY A 211 12.99 -7.16 -3.68
CA GLY A 211 13.65 -8.31 -4.33
C GLY A 211 13.65 -9.57 -3.46
N LYS A 212 13.91 -9.43 -2.16
CA LYS A 212 13.89 -10.55 -1.21
C LYS A 212 12.50 -11.20 -1.09
N MET A 213 11.45 -10.39 -1.02
CA MET A 213 10.07 -10.86 -0.81
C MET A 213 9.50 -11.54 -2.05
N ILE A 214 9.88 -11.12 -3.26
CA ILE A 214 9.45 -11.79 -4.50
C ILE A 214 10.38 -12.92 -4.96
N MET A 215 11.54 -13.11 -4.31
CA MET A 215 12.50 -14.18 -4.65
C MET A 215 11.88 -15.59 -4.71
N PRO A 216 10.96 -16.00 -3.80
CA PRO A 216 10.31 -17.30 -3.88
C PRO A 216 9.49 -17.53 -5.16
N TYR A 217 9.17 -16.46 -5.89
CA TYR A 217 8.35 -16.49 -7.10
C TYR A 217 9.19 -16.42 -8.38
N ALA A 218 10.52 -16.50 -8.30
CA ALA A 218 11.40 -16.34 -9.46
C ALA A 218 11.06 -17.31 -10.61
N GLU A 219 10.82 -18.59 -10.31
CA GLU A 219 10.44 -19.58 -11.33
C GLU A 219 9.07 -19.29 -11.94
N ARG A 220 8.10 -18.84 -11.14
CA ARG A 220 6.77 -18.46 -11.62
C ARG A 220 6.86 -17.27 -12.58
N LEU A 221 7.67 -16.28 -12.24
CA LEU A 221 7.90 -15.11 -13.08
C LEU A 221 8.66 -15.47 -14.37
N ASP A 222 9.67 -16.35 -14.32
CA ASP A 222 10.40 -16.77 -15.54
C ASP A 222 9.52 -17.59 -16.49
N ASN A 223 8.62 -18.41 -15.96
CA ASN A 223 7.68 -19.23 -16.75
C ASN A 223 6.40 -18.49 -17.18
N ALA A 224 6.18 -17.25 -16.74
CA ALA A 224 4.99 -16.48 -17.07
C ALA A 224 4.92 -16.18 -18.58
N LYS A 225 3.75 -16.41 -19.19
CA LYS A 225 3.51 -16.06 -20.60
C LYS A 225 3.64 -14.56 -20.83
N ASP A 226 3.09 -13.78 -19.91
CA ASP A 226 3.25 -12.33 -19.85
C ASP A 226 3.72 -11.97 -18.43
N LYS A 227 5.00 -11.62 -18.32
CA LYS A 227 5.64 -11.31 -17.05
C LYS A 227 5.14 -10.00 -16.46
N ASP A 228 4.82 -9.01 -17.30
CA ASP A 228 4.33 -7.71 -16.84
C ASP A 228 2.90 -7.83 -16.28
N LEU A 229 2.12 -8.77 -16.81
CA LEU A 229 0.82 -9.14 -16.25
C LEU A 229 0.93 -9.98 -14.97
N GLU A 230 1.89 -10.92 -14.88
CA GLU A 230 2.05 -11.81 -13.73
C GLU A 230 2.62 -11.10 -12.50
N LEU A 231 3.54 -10.14 -12.72
CA LEU A 231 4.27 -9.43 -11.68
C LEU A 231 3.38 -8.77 -10.61
N PRO A 232 2.31 -8.02 -10.93
CA PRO A 232 1.44 -7.44 -9.91
C PRO A 232 0.71 -8.48 -9.06
N TYR A 233 0.40 -9.68 -9.58
CA TYR A 233 -0.19 -10.74 -8.76
C TYR A 233 0.82 -11.33 -7.76
N VAL A 234 2.06 -11.57 -8.21
CA VAL A 234 3.15 -12.01 -7.33
C VAL A 234 3.44 -10.99 -6.23
N LEU A 235 3.47 -9.71 -6.58
CA LEU A 235 3.64 -8.64 -5.59
C LEU A 235 2.49 -8.62 -4.59
N TYR A 236 1.25 -8.73 -5.05
CA TYR A 236 0.08 -8.74 -4.18
C TYR A 236 0.15 -9.89 -3.17
N GLU A 237 0.53 -11.10 -3.59
CA GLU A 237 0.71 -12.23 -2.69
C GLU A 237 1.80 -11.96 -1.64
N ALA A 238 2.96 -11.44 -2.06
CA ALA A 238 4.05 -11.10 -1.16
C ALA A 238 3.69 -9.95 -0.18
N GLN A 239 2.92 -8.97 -0.63
CA GLN A 239 2.42 -7.87 0.21
C GLN A 239 1.38 -8.35 1.20
N THR A 240 0.51 -9.27 0.79
CA THR A 240 -0.51 -9.89 1.64
C THR A 240 0.16 -10.64 2.78
N ASP A 241 1.22 -11.43 2.52
CA ASP A 241 2.01 -12.07 3.58
C ASP A 241 2.53 -11.07 4.63
N LEU A 242 3.12 -9.96 4.17
CA LEU A 242 3.64 -8.95 5.08
C LEU A 242 2.51 -8.24 5.85
N MET A 243 1.40 -7.92 5.19
CA MET A 243 0.22 -7.30 5.82
C MET A 243 -0.39 -8.22 6.88
N ASP A 244 -0.56 -9.51 6.58
CA ASP A 244 -1.09 -10.50 7.51
C ASP A 244 -0.20 -10.60 8.77
N ARG A 245 1.13 -10.61 8.60
CA ARG A 245 2.08 -10.60 9.72
C ARG A 245 2.03 -9.31 10.55
N ILE A 246 1.75 -8.17 9.92
CA ILE A 246 1.54 -6.89 10.61
C ILE A 246 0.25 -6.96 11.44
N LEU A 247 -0.84 -7.46 10.86
CA LEU A 247 -2.13 -7.62 11.54
C LEU A 247 -2.05 -8.62 12.69
N GLU A 248 -1.35 -9.75 12.51
CA GLU A 248 -1.09 -10.71 13.58
C GLU A 248 -0.30 -10.07 14.73
N LYS A 249 0.72 -9.27 14.40
CA LYS A 249 1.60 -8.65 15.39
C LYS A 249 0.95 -7.45 16.12
N SER A 250 0.15 -6.66 15.40
CA SER A 250 -0.26 -5.32 15.83
C SER A 250 -1.73 -4.99 15.60
N GLY A 251 -2.53 -5.90 15.04
CA GLY A 251 -3.97 -5.72 14.86
C GLY A 251 -4.72 -5.44 16.17
N GLY A 252 -4.23 -5.99 17.29
CA GLY A 252 -4.75 -5.72 18.62
C GLY A 252 -4.57 -4.29 19.13
N ALA A 253 -3.77 -3.45 18.45
CA ALA A 253 -3.65 -2.04 18.79
C ALA A 253 -4.94 -1.24 18.51
N VAL A 254 -5.83 -1.76 17.65
CA VAL A 254 -7.15 -1.17 17.37
C VAL A 254 -8.12 -1.52 18.51
N ALA A 255 -7.90 -0.93 19.68
CA ALA A 255 -8.45 -1.39 20.96
C ALA A 255 -9.98 -1.56 20.99
N ASN A 256 -10.73 -0.56 20.50
CA ASN A 256 -12.20 -0.52 20.59
C ASN A 256 -12.90 -0.58 19.22
N GLY A 257 -12.12 -0.68 18.14
CA GLY A 257 -12.59 -0.60 16.76
C GLY A 257 -12.50 -1.92 16.01
N LYS A 258 -12.64 -1.83 14.70
CA LYS A 258 -12.35 -2.92 13.75
C LYS A 258 -11.36 -2.43 12.71
N THR A 259 -10.66 -3.36 12.08
CA THR A 259 -9.80 -3.08 10.93
C THR A 259 -10.47 -3.67 9.70
N ALA A 260 -10.94 -2.82 8.80
CA ALA A 260 -11.33 -3.24 7.46
C ALA A 260 -10.09 -3.19 6.57
N VAL A 261 -9.82 -4.25 5.80
CA VAL A 261 -8.60 -4.39 5.00
C VAL A 261 -8.98 -4.77 3.58
N LEU A 262 -8.77 -3.85 2.64
CA LEU A 262 -8.98 -4.02 1.21
C LEU A 262 -7.63 -4.20 0.51
N GLY A 263 -7.41 -5.37 -0.07
CA GLY A 263 -6.23 -5.71 -0.84
C GLY A 263 -6.56 -5.92 -2.31
N GLY A 264 -5.69 -5.45 -3.20
CA GLY A 264 -5.87 -5.66 -4.64
C GLY A 264 -4.71 -5.14 -5.47
N ILE A 265 -4.95 -4.93 -6.76
CA ILE A 265 -3.96 -4.39 -7.70
C ILE A 265 -4.49 -3.07 -8.24
N GLN A 266 -3.74 -1.98 -8.04
CA GLN A 266 -4.03 -0.70 -8.69
C GLN A 266 -3.57 -0.74 -10.16
N ILE A 267 -4.40 -0.21 -11.05
CA ILE A 267 -4.15 -0.21 -12.49
C ILE A 267 -4.16 1.22 -12.98
N ASN A 268 -2.98 1.73 -13.34
CA ASN A 268 -2.80 3.10 -13.80
C ASN A 268 -2.98 3.19 -15.31
N THR A 269 -3.76 4.18 -15.74
CA THR A 269 -4.18 4.34 -17.13
C THR A 269 -3.68 5.67 -17.72
N PRO A 270 -3.73 5.85 -19.04
CA PRO A 270 -3.20 7.05 -19.67
C PRO A 270 -3.97 8.31 -19.23
N PRO A 271 -3.34 9.50 -19.29
CA PRO A 271 -4.02 10.76 -18.97
C PRO A 271 -5.35 10.93 -19.73
N GLY A 272 -6.39 11.36 -19.02
CA GLY A 272 -7.76 11.52 -19.55
C GLY A 272 -8.65 10.28 -19.39
N TYR A 273 -8.11 9.18 -18.87
CA TYR A 273 -8.85 7.99 -18.50
C TYR A 273 -8.90 7.80 -16.97
N THR A 274 -9.92 7.08 -16.50
CA THR A 274 -10.02 6.70 -15.09
C THR A 274 -9.08 5.55 -14.80
N ASP A 275 -8.41 5.62 -13.66
CA ASP A 275 -7.71 4.48 -13.09
C ASP A 275 -8.70 3.43 -12.57
N TYR A 276 -8.15 2.22 -12.40
CA TYR A 276 -8.88 1.05 -11.95
C TYR A 276 -8.19 0.42 -10.75
N PHE A 277 -8.94 -0.43 -10.05
CA PHE A 277 -8.46 -1.29 -8.99
C PHE A 277 -9.09 -2.67 -9.15
N LEU A 278 -8.27 -3.72 -9.13
CA LEU A 278 -8.72 -5.11 -9.09
C LEU A 278 -8.76 -5.55 -7.61
N PRO A 279 -9.93 -5.58 -6.96
CA PRO A 279 -10.05 -6.10 -5.60
C PRO A 279 -9.80 -7.62 -5.60
N LEU A 280 -8.90 -8.07 -4.72
CA LEU A 280 -8.55 -9.49 -4.56
C LEU A 280 -8.87 -10.01 -3.16
N SER A 281 -8.96 -9.13 -2.17
CA SER A 281 -9.51 -9.45 -0.85
C SER A 281 -10.16 -8.22 -0.24
N PHE A 282 -11.21 -8.45 0.56
CA PHE A 282 -11.77 -7.42 1.41
C PHE A 282 -12.25 -8.05 2.70
N LYS A 283 -11.55 -7.80 3.80
CA LYS A 283 -11.72 -8.56 5.04
C LYS A 283 -11.94 -7.63 6.22
N LEU A 284 -12.64 -8.12 7.23
CA LEU A 284 -12.83 -7.43 8.50
C LEU A 284 -12.14 -8.18 9.62
N TYR A 285 -11.40 -7.45 10.45
CA TYR A 285 -10.69 -7.98 11.61
C TYR A 285 -11.23 -7.33 12.89
N ASN A 286 -11.31 -8.12 13.96
CA ASN A 286 -11.62 -7.63 15.30
C ASN A 286 -10.40 -6.99 15.98
N ASN A 287 -10.60 -6.51 17.21
CA ASN A 287 -9.55 -5.91 18.06
C ASN A 287 -8.58 -6.94 18.67
N GLU A 288 -8.61 -8.21 18.25
CA GLU A 288 -7.60 -9.22 18.55
C GLU A 288 -6.73 -9.52 17.32
N GLY A 289 -6.91 -8.78 16.22
CA GLY A 289 -6.22 -9.06 14.94
C GLY A 289 -6.74 -10.32 14.23
N LYS A 290 -7.90 -10.85 14.63
CA LYS A 290 -8.50 -12.03 13.98
C LYS A 290 -9.50 -11.61 12.92
N GLU A 291 -9.39 -12.23 11.75
CA GLU A 291 -10.40 -12.12 10.69
C GLU A 291 -11.75 -12.62 11.21
N ILE A 292 -12.82 -11.88 10.94
CA ILE A 292 -14.19 -12.19 11.37
C ILE A 292 -15.22 -12.22 10.24
N GLU A 293 -14.96 -11.56 9.10
CA GLU A 293 -15.85 -11.59 7.93
C GLU A 293 -15.08 -11.31 6.64
N ASP A 294 -15.42 -12.03 5.57
CA ASP A 294 -15.09 -11.66 4.19
C ASP A 294 -16.19 -10.72 3.65
N LEU A 295 -15.77 -9.52 3.28
CA LEU A 295 -16.58 -8.42 2.79
C LEU A 295 -16.60 -8.32 1.26
N MET A 296 -15.90 -9.21 0.55
CA MET A 296 -15.92 -9.24 -0.91
C MET A 296 -17.34 -9.35 -1.44
N TRP A 297 -17.62 -8.56 -2.47
CA TRP A 297 -18.90 -8.61 -3.19
C TRP A 297 -18.89 -9.79 -4.16
N ASN A 298 -19.96 -10.59 -4.10
CA ASN A 298 -20.25 -11.67 -5.06
C ASN A 298 -20.81 -11.11 -6.37
#